data_AF-A0A970Y3C5-F1
#
_entry.id   AF-A0A970Y3C5-F1
#
_cell.length_a   1.000
_cell.length_b   1.000
_cell.length_c   1.000
_cell.angle_alpha   90.00
_cell.angle_beta   90.00
_cell.angle_gamma   90.00
#
_symmetry.space_group_name_H-M   'P 1'
#
loop_
_entity.id
_entity.type
_entity.pdbx_description
1 polymer ?
#
loop_
_entity_poly.entity_id
_entity_poly.type
_entity_poly.pdbx_seq_one_letter_code
_entity_poly.pdbx_strand_id
1 'polypeptide(L)'
;MIATHVQHPGFHGRTSLKYVLPALAGGLSYADLAVRDGQAAMQRYQAAVYGTAPEETRRQTFADLRAYCSMDTLALVRLLETLSALAAS
;
A
#
# COMPACT_ATOMS: atom_id res chain seq x y z
N MET A 1 0.97 -17.11 5.56
CA MET A 1 0.43 -15.94 4.80
C MET A 1 -0.99 -15.67 5.27
N ILE A 2 -1.54 -14.46 5.08
CA ILE A 2 -2.89 -14.12 5.57
C ILE A 2 -3.97 -15.09 5.06
N ALA A 3 -3.91 -15.52 3.80
CA ALA A 3 -4.88 -16.44 3.20
C ALA A 3 -4.98 -17.83 3.85
N THR A 4 -3.98 -18.25 4.64
CA THR A 4 -4.01 -19.55 5.33
C THR A 4 -4.65 -19.49 6.72
N HIS A 5 -4.86 -18.29 7.26
CA HIS A 5 -5.39 -18.09 8.61
C HIS A 5 -6.62 -17.17 8.65
N VAL A 6 -6.79 -16.31 7.65
CA VAL A 6 -7.89 -15.35 7.55
C VAL A 6 -8.42 -15.37 6.12
N GLN A 7 -9.70 -15.74 5.97
CA GLN A 7 -10.39 -15.73 4.70
C GLN A 7 -11.60 -14.79 4.78
N HIS A 8 -11.71 -13.88 3.82
CA HIS A 8 -12.83 -12.95 3.74
C HIS A 8 -13.35 -12.93 2.29
N PRO A 9 -14.68 -12.99 2.05
CA PRO A 9 -15.23 -12.97 0.69
C PRO A 9 -14.76 -11.77 -0.14
N GLY A 10 -14.62 -10.60 0.51
CA GLY A 10 -14.11 -9.37 -0.12
C GLY A 10 -12.65 -9.43 -0.58
N PHE A 11 -11.87 -10.46 -0.22
CA PHE A 11 -10.53 -10.65 -0.77
C PHE A 11 -10.55 -11.08 -2.23
N HIS A 12 -11.62 -11.76 -2.67
CA HIS A 12 -11.72 -12.36 -4.01
C HIS A 12 -10.51 -13.24 -4.35
N GLY A 13 -10.03 -14.02 -3.38
CA GLY A 13 -8.85 -14.90 -3.53
C GLY A 13 -7.50 -14.16 -3.60
N ARG A 14 -7.47 -12.84 -3.39
CA ARG A 14 -6.25 -12.01 -3.46
C ARG A 14 -5.72 -11.68 -2.07
N THR A 15 -4.42 -11.49 -1.96
CA THR A 15 -3.73 -11.27 -0.67
C THR A 15 -2.93 -9.97 -0.59
N SER A 16 -2.91 -9.16 -1.66
CA SER A 16 -2.22 -7.88 -1.62
C SER A 16 -2.96 -6.89 -0.72
N LEU A 17 -2.20 -5.98 -0.09
CA LEU A 17 -2.71 -4.99 0.85
C LEU A 17 -3.92 -4.20 0.32
N LYS A 18 -3.92 -3.83 -0.96
CA LYS A 18 -5.03 -3.13 -1.63
C LYS A 18 -6.38 -3.85 -1.61
N TYR A 19 -6.40 -5.18 -1.57
CA TYR A 19 -7.64 -5.96 -1.54
C TYR A 19 -8.03 -6.40 -0.14
N VAL A 20 -7.03 -6.65 0.71
CA VAL A 20 -7.23 -7.07 2.09
C VAL A 20 -7.66 -5.89 2.97
N LEU A 21 -7.01 -4.72 2.80
CA LEU A 21 -7.23 -3.56 3.65
C LEU A 21 -8.70 -3.08 3.62
N PRO A 22 -9.35 -2.84 2.47
CA PRO A 22 -10.74 -2.38 2.46
C PRO A 22 -11.72 -3.40 3.05
N ALA A 23 -11.37 -4.69 2.99
CA ALA A 23 -12.21 -5.78 3.46
C ALA A 23 -12.10 -6.00 4.99
N LEU A 24 -10.96 -5.69 5.62
CA LEU A 24 -10.76 -5.88 7.06
C LEU A 24 -10.72 -4.56 7.85
N ALA A 25 -10.05 -3.55 7.32
CA ALA A 25 -9.77 -2.29 8.00
C ALA A 25 -10.05 -1.12 7.04
N GLY A 26 -11.35 -0.86 6.80
CA GLY A 26 -11.82 0.23 5.96
C GLY A 26 -11.42 1.62 6.46
N GLY A 27 -11.69 2.65 5.66
CA GLY A 27 -11.43 4.06 6.02
C GLY A 27 -10.08 4.62 5.57
N LEU A 28 -9.18 3.79 5.04
CA LEU A 28 -7.97 4.22 4.34
C LEU A 28 -8.14 4.08 2.83
N SER A 29 -7.61 5.05 2.09
CA SER A 29 -7.71 5.10 0.63
C SER A 29 -6.43 5.59 -0.01
N TYR A 30 -6.07 4.98 -1.14
CA TYR A 30 -4.99 5.42 -2.02
C TYR A 30 -5.48 6.43 -3.08
N ALA A 31 -6.76 6.81 -3.05
CA ALA A 31 -7.41 7.59 -4.12
C ALA A 31 -6.87 9.01 -4.28
N ASP A 32 -6.17 9.56 -3.29
CA ASP A 32 -5.57 10.91 -3.37
C ASP A 32 -4.07 10.89 -3.64
N LEU A 33 -3.47 9.70 -3.75
CA LEU A 33 -2.03 9.55 -3.99
C LEU A 33 -1.72 9.58 -5.49
N ALA A 34 -0.57 10.17 -5.84
CA ALA A 34 -0.04 10.16 -7.20
C ALA A 34 0.49 8.77 -7.62
N VAL A 35 0.81 7.91 -6.65
CA VAL A 35 1.21 6.51 -6.82
C VAL A 35 0.24 5.64 -6.03
N ARG A 36 -0.30 4.59 -6.66
CA ARG A 36 -1.37 3.73 -6.07
C ARG A 36 -1.16 2.25 -6.33
N ASP A 37 -0.03 1.91 -6.93
CA ASP A 37 0.29 0.57 -7.39
C ASP A 37 1.78 0.32 -7.16
N GLY A 38 2.09 -0.86 -6.61
CA GLY A 38 3.45 -1.21 -6.24
C GLY A 38 4.39 -1.36 -7.44
N GLN A 39 3.89 -1.81 -8.59
CA GLN A 39 4.70 -1.89 -9.81
C GLN A 39 5.01 -0.49 -10.34
N ALA A 40 4.01 0.39 -10.37
CA ALA A 40 4.20 1.80 -10.75
C ALA A 40 5.17 2.52 -9.78
N ALA A 41 5.09 2.25 -8.48
CA ALA A 41 6.01 2.77 -7.48
C ALA A 41 7.45 2.35 -7.77
N MET A 42 7.67 1.06 -8.03
CA MET A 42 8.99 0.50 -8.36
C MET A 42 9.57 1.12 -9.64
N GLN A 43 8.78 1.22 -10.71
CA GLN A 43 9.22 1.80 -11.97
C GLN A 43 9.61 3.28 -11.81
N ARG A 44 8.80 4.05 -11.08
CA ARG A 44 9.09 5.46 -10.78
C ARG A 44 10.36 5.61 -9.93
N TYR A 45 10.55 4.74 -8.95
CA TYR A 45 11.77 4.72 -8.15
C TYR A 45 13.00 4.44 -9.02
N GLN A 46 12.96 3.41 -9.87
CA GLN A 46 14.05 3.08 -10.79
C GLN A 46 14.36 4.24 -11.73
N ALA A 47 13.34 4.89 -12.30
CA ALA A 47 13.52 6.06 -13.14
C ALA A 47 14.11 7.27 -12.39
N ALA A 48 13.72 7.48 -11.12
CA ALA A 48 14.25 8.57 -10.30
C ALA A 48 15.70 8.34 -9.84
N VAL A 49 16.11 7.09 -9.68
CA VAL A 49 17.46 6.71 -9.23
C VAL A 49 18.43 6.58 -10.40
N TYR A 50 18.01 5.96 -11.50
CA TYR A 50 18.89 5.62 -12.63
C TYR A 50 18.62 6.44 -13.89
N GLY A 51 17.50 7.16 -13.95
CA GLY A 51 17.14 7.98 -15.11
C GLY A 51 17.79 9.35 -15.10
N THR A 52 17.82 10.00 -16.27
CA THR A 52 18.30 11.37 -16.48
C THR A 52 17.21 12.43 -16.29
N ALA A 53 16.22 12.15 -15.43
CA ALA A 53 15.11 13.07 -15.20
C ALA A 53 15.60 14.39 -14.59
N PRO A 54 14.98 15.54 -14.94
CA PRO A 54 15.28 16.82 -14.29
C PRO A 54 15.15 16.71 -12.76
N GLU A 55 15.98 17.47 -12.04
CA GLU A 55 16.02 17.41 -10.58
C GLU A 55 14.64 17.64 -9.93
N GLU A 56 13.83 18.54 -10.50
CA GLU A 56 12.48 18.79 -10.03
C GLU A 56 11.58 17.55 -10.12
N THR A 57 11.58 16.89 -11.28
CA THR A 57 10.83 15.66 -11.50
C THR A 57 11.28 14.55 -10.55
N ARG A 58 12.58 14.45 -10.30
CA ARG A 58 13.16 13.50 -9.35
C ARG A 58 12.69 13.79 -7.92
N ARG A 59 12.75 15.06 -7.49
CA ARG A 59 12.25 15.50 -6.17
C ARG A 59 10.78 15.20 -5.98
N GLN A 60 9.94 15.51 -6.97
CA GLN A 60 8.51 15.21 -6.91
C GLN A 60 8.25 13.71 -6.85
N THR A 61 8.98 12.91 -7.65
CA THR A 61 8.86 11.44 -7.60
C THR A 61 9.14 10.89 -6.21
N PHE A 62 10.20 11.35 -5.54
CA PHE A 62 10.48 10.94 -4.17
C PHE A 62 9.47 11.45 -3.14
N ALA A 63 8.84 12.61 -3.37
CA ALA A 63 7.74 13.07 -2.52
C ALA A 63 6.51 12.15 -2.65
N ASP A 64 6.10 11.84 -3.88
CA ASP A 64 4.99 10.94 -4.18
C ASP A 64 5.21 9.52 -3.61
N LEU A 65 6.42 8.99 -3.79
CA LEU A 65 6.80 7.67 -3.26
C LEU A 65 6.80 7.64 -1.73
N ARG A 66 7.23 8.73 -1.07
CA ARG A 66 7.15 8.82 0.39
C ARG A 66 5.72 8.81 0.87
N ALA A 67 4.83 9.58 0.24
CA ALA A 67 3.40 9.57 0.58
C ALA A 67 2.79 8.16 0.42
N TYR A 68 3.14 7.45 -0.66
CA TYR A 68 2.74 6.06 -0.89
C TYR A 68 3.26 5.10 0.19
N CYS A 69 4.56 5.14 0.50
CA CYS A 69 5.16 4.28 1.54
C CYS A 69 4.59 4.55 2.94
N SER A 70 4.29 5.81 3.26
CA SER A 70 3.63 6.18 4.51
C SER A 70 2.21 5.59 4.60
N MET A 71 1.46 5.62 3.50
CA MET A 71 0.13 4.99 3.43
C MET A 71 0.23 3.47 3.60
N ASP A 72 1.19 2.80 2.96
CA ASP A 72 1.41 1.35 3.14
C ASP A 72 1.73 0.99 4.60
N THR A 73 2.55 1.81 5.27
CA THR A 73 2.86 1.63 6.70
C THR A 73 1.61 1.76 7.55
N LEU A 74 0.83 2.82 7.36
CA LEU A 74 -0.40 3.06 8.12
C LEU A 74 -1.43 1.94 7.89
N ALA A 75 -1.58 1.50 6.64
CA ALA A 75 -2.44 0.40 6.27
C ALA A 75 -2.06 -0.91 6.98
N LEU A 76 -0.76 -1.23 7.08
CA LEU A 76 -0.29 -2.41 7.81
C LEU A 76 -0.55 -2.31 9.32
N VAL A 77 -0.38 -1.14 9.92
CA VAL A 77 -0.71 -0.92 11.35
C VAL A 77 -2.21 -1.16 11.59
N ARG A 78 -3.09 -0.56 10.79
CA ARG A 78 -4.54 -0.77 10.90
C ARG A 78 -4.95 -2.22 10.72
N LEU A 79 -4.32 -2.90 9.77
CA LEU A 79 -4.56 -4.31 9.54
C LEU A 79 -4.12 -5.15 10.74
N LEU A 80 -2.96 -4.86 11.33
CA LEU A 80 -2.47 -5.56 12.52
C LEU A 80 -3.39 -5.35 13.73
N GLU A 81 -3.85 -4.12 13.96
CA GLU A 81 -4.81 -3.79 15.02
C GLU A 81 -6.09 -4.61 14.86
N THR A 82 -6.64 -4.65 13.64
CA THR A 82 -7.87 -5.39 13.33
C THR A 82 -7.70 -6.89 13.52
N LEU A 83 -6.61 -7.46 13.00
CA LEU A 83 -6.31 -8.88 13.12
C LEU A 83 -6.09 -9.30 14.57
N SER A 84 -5.44 -8.45 15.37
CA SER A 84 -5.22 -8.72 16.79
C SER A 84 -6.53 -8.72 17.57
N ALA A 85 -7.44 -7.79 17.27
CA ALA A 85 -8.78 -7.77 17.87
C ALA A 85 -9.59 -9.03 17.52
N LEU A 86 -9.53 -9.50 16.27
CA LEU A 86 -10.19 -10.73 15.81
C LEU A 86 -9.62 -12.00 16.45
N ALA A 87 -8.32 -12.01 16.78
CA ALA A 87 -7.68 -13.15 17.42
C ALA A 87 -7.96 -13.22 18.94
N ALA A 88 -8.33 -12.09 19.55
CA ALA A 88 -8.65 -12.00 20.98
C ALA A 88 -10.13 -12.27 21.30
N SER A 89 -10.98 -12.41 20.27
CA SER A 89 -12.41 -12.77 20.36
C SER A 89 -12.63 -14.26 20.14
#